data_AF-A0A377FSY1-F1
#
_entry.id   AF-A0A377FSY1-F1
#
_cell.length_a   1.000
_cell.length_b   1.000
_cell.length_c   1.000
_cell.angle_alpha   90.00
_cell.angle_beta   90.00
_cell.angle_gamma   90.00
#
_symmetry.space_group_name_H-M   'P 1'
#
loop_
_entity.id
_entity.type
_entity.pdbx_description
1 polymer ?
#
loop_
_entity_poly.entity_id
_entity_poly.type
_entity_poly.pdbx_seq_one_letter_code
_entity_poly.pdbx_strand_id
1 'polypeptide(L)'
;MQFLSSNEADWERRHPVTLLFFLIAHLYVLVYMNGSVWLLIGLVGLLVLERRFPLGLTGVLLAFLVISMAPMLIGWDVSFNRIIRQLVQLATFLFGMVWVSRFLKLDRFLPLLAGWPRSTQLLFGAWALIPTMERAIRLSMKSHARNDWQEAIVVGIDSQRQEPVYRVPRSRRFEQHDLVPLAVLTGCFGATYGGWPLLWLLYPYLTKGGMRDALVIIRGYTRR
;
A
#
# COMPACT_ATOMS: atom_id res chain seq x y z
N MET A 1 -1.31 19.34 -16.07
CA MET A 1 -1.83 18.02 -15.60
C MET A 1 -1.19 17.63 -14.25
N GLN A 2 -1.38 18.45 -13.20
CA GLN A 2 -0.72 18.27 -11.89
C GLN A 2 -1.69 17.81 -10.78
N PHE A 3 -3.00 17.72 -11.08
CA PHE A 3 -4.05 17.38 -10.12
C PHE A 3 -4.02 15.90 -9.66
N LEU A 4 -3.44 14.99 -10.45
CA LEU A 4 -3.38 13.56 -10.14
C LEU A 4 -2.04 13.10 -9.56
N SER A 5 -1.03 13.96 -9.38
CA SER A 5 0.16 13.53 -8.65
C SER A 5 -0.24 13.21 -7.20
N SER A 6 -0.18 11.93 -6.84
CA SER A 6 -0.33 11.50 -5.46
C SER A 6 0.77 12.18 -4.66
N ASN A 7 0.39 13.12 -3.79
CA ASN A 7 1.35 13.79 -2.92
C ASN A 7 1.73 12.78 -1.83
N GLU A 8 2.66 11.89 -2.15
CA GLU A 8 3.24 10.92 -1.20
C GLU A 8 3.62 11.66 0.09
N ALA A 9 4.13 12.89 -0.02
CA ALA A 9 4.44 13.80 1.07
C ALA A 9 3.27 14.14 2.03
N ASP A 10 2.01 14.20 1.56
CA ASP A 10 0.85 14.50 2.42
C ASP A 10 0.42 13.26 3.21
N TRP A 11 0.46 12.10 2.56
CA TRP A 11 0.30 10.81 3.21
C TRP A 11 1.40 10.54 4.22
N GLU A 12 2.59 11.04 3.92
CA GLU A 12 3.72 10.99 4.80
C GLU A 12 3.57 11.81 6.11
N ARG A 13 2.56 12.67 6.19
CA ARG A 13 2.30 13.51 7.37
C ARG A 13 1.11 13.04 8.19
N ARG A 14 0.41 11.98 7.77
CA ARG A 14 -0.78 11.47 8.47
C ARG A 14 -0.42 10.70 9.72
N HIS A 15 -1.32 10.76 10.70
CA HIS A 15 -1.17 10.03 11.95
C HIS A 15 -1.18 8.51 11.69
N PRO A 16 -0.30 7.73 12.34
CA PRO A 16 -0.17 6.29 12.07
C PRO A 16 -1.47 5.51 12.34
N VAL A 17 -2.30 5.94 13.29
CA VAL A 17 -3.64 5.34 13.53
C VAL A 17 -4.55 5.49 12.32
N THR A 18 -4.58 6.64 11.66
CA THR A 18 -5.38 6.86 10.44
C THR A 18 -4.87 5.98 9.30
N LEU A 19 -3.55 5.82 9.19
CA LEU A 19 -2.93 4.91 8.23
C LEU A 19 -3.29 3.45 8.52
N LEU A 20 -3.39 3.07 9.80
CA LEU A 20 -3.70 1.71 10.21
C LEU A 20 -5.17 1.40 9.91
N PHE A 21 -6.06 2.33 10.26
CA PHE A 21 -7.46 2.23 9.92
C PHE A 21 -7.67 2.13 8.40
N PHE A 22 -6.94 2.94 7.61
CA PHE A 22 -6.94 2.84 6.16
C PHE A 22 -6.49 1.46 5.66
N LEU A 23 -5.39 0.92 6.21
CA LEU A 23 -4.90 -0.41 5.83
C LEU A 23 -5.94 -1.50 6.11
N ILE A 24 -6.49 -1.51 7.31
CA ILE A 24 -7.48 -2.51 7.74
C ILE A 24 -8.75 -2.39 6.88
N ALA A 25 -9.27 -1.18 6.72
CA ALA A 25 -10.44 -0.92 5.88
C ALA A 25 -10.18 -1.32 4.42
N HIS A 26 -8.98 -1.06 3.90
CA HIS A 26 -8.63 -1.45 2.53
C HIS A 26 -8.59 -2.97 2.37
N LEU A 27 -7.90 -3.67 3.26
CA LEU A 27 -7.84 -5.14 3.25
C LEU A 27 -9.25 -5.73 3.36
N TYR A 28 -10.09 -5.16 4.22
CA TYR A 28 -11.48 -5.55 4.32
C TYR A 28 -12.21 -5.34 3.00
N VAL A 29 -12.09 -4.18 2.36
CA VAL A 29 -12.72 -3.89 1.06
C VAL A 29 -12.25 -4.88 0.00
N LEU A 30 -10.95 -5.20 -0.08
CA LEU A 30 -10.43 -6.18 -1.04
C LEU A 30 -11.00 -7.58 -0.81
N VAL A 31 -11.16 -7.99 0.45
CA VAL A 31 -11.73 -9.30 0.81
C VAL A 31 -13.24 -9.34 0.59
N TYR A 32 -13.95 -8.28 0.97
CA TYR A 32 -15.40 -8.19 0.84
C TYR A 32 -15.85 -8.05 -0.61
N MET A 33 -15.17 -7.20 -1.39
CA MET A 33 -15.40 -7.00 -2.82
C MET A 33 -14.58 -7.95 -3.68
N ASN A 34 -14.13 -9.08 -3.12
CA ASN A 34 -13.24 -10.00 -3.81
C ASN A 34 -13.94 -10.61 -5.03
N GLY A 35 -13.46 -10.26 -6.24
CA GLY A 35 -14.08 -10.66 -7.50
C GLY A 35 -15.00 -9.61 -8.14
N SER A 36 -15.08 -8.40 -7.56
CA SER A 36 -15.80 -7.27 -8.15
C SER A 36 -15.07 -6.73 -9.39
N VAL A 37 -15.69 -6.92 -10.56
CA VAL A 37 -15.17 -6.41 -11.84
C VAL A 37 -15.10 -4.87 -11.84
N TRP A 38 -16.07 -4.20 -11.21
CA TRP A 38 -16.09 -2.73 -11.11
C TRP A 38 -14.91 -2.18 -10.31
N LEU A 39 -14.56 -2.83 -9.20
CA LEU A 39 -13.39 -2.45 -8.40
C LEU A 39 -12.09 -2.66 -9.19
N LEU A 40 -11.98 -3.79 -9.90
CA LEU A 40 -10.83 -4.11 -10.75
C LEU A 40 -10.66 -3.08 -11.88
N ILE A 41 -11.72 -2.77 -12.62
CA ILE A 41 -11.69 -1.76 -13.69
C ILE A 41 -11.29 -0.40 -13.13
N GLY A 42 -11.85 0.00 -11.99
CA GLY A 42 -11.48 1.23 -11.30
C GLY A 42 -10.00 1.28 -10.93
N LEU A 43 -9.46 0.19 -10.36
CA LEU A 43 -8.05 0.07 -9.99
C LEU A 43 -7.13 0.15 -11.21
N VAL A 44 -7.42 -0.62 -12.26
CA VAL A 44 -6.64 -0.61 -13.50
C VAL A 44 -6.69 0.76 -14.16
N GLY A 45 -7.88 1.33 -14.31
CA GLY A 45 -8.07 2.66 -14.89
C GLY A 45 -7.29 3.73 -14.13
N LEU A 46 -7.34 3.71 -12.80
CA LEU A 46 -6.60 4.63 -11.95
C LEU A 46 -5.08 4.45 -12.08
N LEU A 47 -4.57 3.21 -12.04
CA LEU A 47 -3.15 2.92 -12.19
C LEU A 47 -2.60 3.32 -13.57
N VAL A 48 -3.41 3.14 -14.62
CA VAL A 48 -3.08 3.56 -16.00
C VAL A 48 -3.08 5.09 -16.12
N LEU A 49 -4.11 5.77 -15.58
CA LEU A 49 -4.20 7.23 -15.58
C LEU A 49 -3.01 7.87 -14.86
N GLU A 50 -2.54 7.24 -13.78
CA GLU A 50 -1.35 7.70 -13.06
C GLU A 50 -0.02 7.30 -13.73
N ARG A 51 -0.07 6.58 -14.87
CA ARG A 51 1.11 6.06 -15.58
C ARG A 51 2.03 5.19 -14.72
N ARG A 52 1.48 4.51 -13.70
CA ARG A 52 2.22 3.65 -12.77
C ARG A 52 1.72 2.21 -12.81
N PHE A 53 1.27 1.77 -13.98
CA PHE A 53 0.75 0.43 -14.16
C PHE A 53 1.88 -0.62 -14.07
N PRO A 54 1.81 -1.59 -13.14
CA PRO A 54 2.90 -2.53 -12.89
C PRO A 54 2.89 -3.67 -13.93
N LEU A 55 3.55 -3.45 -15.07
CA LEU A 55 3.65 -4.44 -16.16
C LEU A 55 4.21 -5.80 -15.69
N GLY A 56 5.09 -5.82 -14.69
CA GLY A 56 5.60 -7.08 -14.12
C GLY A 56 4.49 -7.97 -13.53
N LEU A 57 3.46 -7.37 -12.93
CA LEU A 57 2.35 -8.12 -12.34
C LEU A 57 1.37 -8.65 -13.37
N THR A 58 1.27 -8.01 -14.55
CA THR A 58 0.53 -8.62 -15.67
C THR A 58 1.18 -9.92 -16.14
N GLY A 59 2.51 -10.03 -16.08
CA GLY A 59 3.21 -11.28 -16.33
C GLY A 59 2.82 -12.39 -15.34
N VAL A 60 2.68 -12.06 -14.05
CA VAL A 60 2.21 -13.00 -13.01
C VAL A 60 0.78 -13.46 -13.30
N LEU A 61 -0.11 -12.55 -13.70
CA LEU A 61 -1.49 -12.89 -14.06
C LEU A 61 -1.57 -13.78 -15.31
N LEU A 62 -0.74 -13.52 -16.32
CA LEU A 62 -0.63 -14.37 -17.51
C LEU A 62 -0.08 -15.76 -17.16
N ALA A 63 0.96 -15.83 -16.35
CA ALA A 63 1.50 -17.10 -15.88
C ALA A 63 0.45 -17.90 -15.10
N PHE A 64 -0.29 -17.25 -14.20
CA PHE A 64 -1.40 -17.88 -13.48
C PHE A 64 -2.47 -18.41 -14.43
N LEU A 65 -2.84 -17.66 -15.47
CA LEU A 65 -3.82 -18.09 -16.47
C LEU A 65 -3.33 -19.34 -17.22
N VAL A 66 -2.07 -19.35 -17.67
CA VAL A 66 -1.48 -20.50 -18.38
C VAL A 66 -1.45 -21.75 -17.49
N ILE A 67 -0.98 -21.61 -16.25
CA ILE A 67 -0.94 -22.72 -15.27
C ILE A 67 -2.36 -23.22 -14.97
N SER A 68 -3.33 -22.32 -14.82
CA SER A 68 -4.71 -22.68 -14.51
C SER A 68 -5.42 -23.37 -15.68
N MET A 69 -4.99 -23.12 -16.92
CA MET A 69 -5.51 -23.78 -18.13
C MET A 69 -4.81 -25.11 -18.43
N ALA A 70 -3.64 -25.37 -17.85
CA ALA A 70 -2.88 -26.60 -18.09
C ALA A 70 -3.67 -27.90 -17.83
N PRO A 71 -4.49 -28.02 -16.77
CA PRO A 71 -5.30 -29.23 -16.55
C PRO A 71 -6.30 -29.53 -17.66
N MET A 72 -6.82 -28.51 -18.37
CA MET A 72 -7.74 -28.71 -19.50
C MET A 72 -7.04 -29.43 -20.66
N LEU A 73 -5.74 -29.19 -20.85
CA LEU A 73 -4.93 -29.87 -21.88
C LEU A 73 -4.74 -31.36 -21.58
N ILE A 74 -4.87 -31.76 -20.31
CA ILE A 74 -4.77 -33.15 -19.83
C ILE A 74 -6.17 -33.80 -19.76
N GLY A 75 -7.21 -33.12 -20.27
CA GLY A 75 -8.58 -33.63 -20.32
C GLY A 75 -9.34 -33.54 -19.00
N TRP A 76 -8.87 -32.74 -18.03
CA TRP A 76 -9.62 -32.50 -16.78
C TRP A 76 -10.76 -31.49 -17.03
N ASP A 77 -11.94 -31.81 -16.51
CA ASP A 77 -13.12 -30.92 -16.59
C ASP A 77 -13.00 -29.78 -15.58
N VAL A 78 -12.33 -28.70 -16.01
CA VAL A 78 -12.19 -27.47 -15.22
C VAL A 78 -13.13 -26.41 -15.79
N SER A 79 -13.95 -25.82 -14.94
CA SER A 79 -14.83 -24.72 -15.33
C SER A 79 -14.03 -23.46 -15.69
N PHE A 80 -14.13 -23.01 -16.95
CA PHE A 80 -13.57 -21.73 -17.40
C PHE A 80 -14.03 -20.54 -16.54
N ASN A 81 -15.32 -20.51 -16.17
CA ASN A 81 -15.87 -19.47 -15.28
C ASN A 81 -15.19 -19.43 -13.91
N ARG A 82 -14.76 -20.59 -13.38
CA ARG A 82 -14.03 -20.65 -12.10
C ARG A 82 -12.64 -20.04 -12.24
N ILE A 83 -11.94 -20.34 -13.34
CA ILE A 83 -10.60 -19.77 -13.61
C ILE A 83 -10.69 -18.25 -13.76
N ILE A 84 -11.65 -17.74 -14.53
CA ILE A 84 -11.84 -16.30 -14.71
C ILE A 84 -12.16 -15.61 -13.38
N ARG A 85 -13.03 -16.21 -12.55
CA ARG A 85 -13.33 -15.65 -11.23
C ARG A 85 -12.07 -15.57 -10.35
N GLN A 86 -11.27 -16.63 -10.31
CA GLN A 86 -10.01 -16.63 -9.57
C GLN A 86 -9.00 -15.61 -10.11
N LEU A 87 -8.92 -15.46 -11.43
CA LEU A 87 -8.08 -14.46 -12.06
C LEU A 87 -8.49 -13.03 -11.67
N VAL A 88 -9.79 -12.73 -11.67
CA VAL A 88 -10.32 -11.42 -11.25
C VAL A 88 -10.03 -11.17 -9.78
N GLN A 89 -10.22 -12.17 -8.92
CA GLN A 89 -9.91 -12.09 -7.48
C GLN A 89 -8.42 -11.81 -7.26
N LEU A 90 -7.54 -12.57 -7.91
CA LEU A 90 -6.09 -12.40 -7.83
C LEU A 90 -5.66 -11.03 -8.35
N ALA A 91 -6.17 -10.60 -9.50
CA ALA A 91 -5.87 -9.29 -10.09
C ALA A 91 -6.33 -8.15 -9.17
N THR A 92 -7.53 -8.25 -8.60
CA THR A 92 -8.07 -7.24 -7.68
C THR A 92 -7.20 -7.13 -6.44
N PHE A 93 -6.77 -8.27 -5.88
CA PHE A 93 -5.87 -8.29 -4.73
C PHE A 93 -4.50 -7.69 -5.05
N LEU A 94 -3.85 -8.15 -6.12
CA LEU A 94 -2.52 -7.68 -6.51
C LEU A 94 -2.51 -6.18 -6.83
N PHE A 95 -3.43 -5.71 -7.68
CA PHE A 95 -3.50 -4.29 -8.03
C PHE A 95 -3.96 -3.43 -6.84
N GLY A 96 -4.84 -3.94 -5.98
CA GLY A 96 -5.23 -3.29 -4.73
C GLY A 96 -4.05 -3.09 -3.78
N MET A 97 -3.25 -4.14 -3.57
CA MET A 97 -2.05 -4.06 -2.74
C MET A 97 -0.99 -3.13 -3.31
N VAL A 98 -0.79 -3.12 -4.64
CA VAL A 98 0.10 -2.17 -5.32
C VAL A 98 -0.39 -0.73 -5.15
N TRP A 99 -1.69 -0.53 -5.24
CA TRP A 99 -2.27 0.79 -5.06
C TRP A 99 -2.06 1.30 -3.63
N VAL A 100 -2.25 0.45 -2.61
CA VAL A 100 -2.02 0.81 -1.20
C VAL A 100 -0.55 1.02 -0.86
N SER A 101 0.35 0.19 -1.38
CA SER A 101 1.79 0.26 -1.05
C SER A 101 2.41 1.62 -1.40
N ARG A 102 1.75 2.39 -2.27
CA ARG A 102 2.14 3.77 -2.60
C ARG A 102 1.88 4.77 -1.49
N PHE A 103 0.82 4.58 -0.72
CA PHE A 103 0.41 5.49 0.34
C PHE A 103 0.91 5.04 1.71
N LEU A 104 1.11 3.72 1.87
CA LEU A 104 1.51 3.10 3.13
C LEU A 104 2.94 2.57 3.06
N LYS A 105 3.83 3.23 3.81
CA LYS A 105 5.14 2.67 4.18
C LYS A 105 4.99 1.92 5.50
N LEU A 106 5.40 0.66 5.52
CA LEU A 106 5.26 -0.21 6.70
C LEU A 106 6.01 0.34 7.92
N ASP A 107 7.13 1.03 7.71
CA ASP A 107 7.95 1.66 8.76
C ASP A 107 7.16 2.66 9.62
N ARG A 108 6.06 3.21 9.07
CA ARG A 108 5.21 4.18 9.79
C ARG A 108 4.33 3.54 10.85
N PHE A 109 4.18 2.22 10.81
CA PHE A 109 3.45 1.46 11.81
C PHE A 109 4.32 1.05 13.01
N LEU A 110 5.64 1.16 12.90
CA LEU A 110 6.59 0.93 14.00
C LEU A 110 6.21 1.61 15.33
N PRO A 111 5.76 2.89 15.39
CA PRO A 111 5.35 3.50 16.64
C PRO A 111 4.11 2.87 17.28
N LEU A 112 3.18 2.33 16.48
CA LEU A 112 2.02 1.63 17.02
C LEU A 112 2.39 0.27 17.60
N LEU A 113 3.45 -0.33 17.08
CA LEU A 113 3.96 -1.64 17.52
C LEU A 113 4.76 -1.54 18.82
N ALA A 114 5.11 -0.35 19.30
CA ALA A 114 5.79 -0.16 20.59
C ALA A 114 4.98 -0.77 21.77
N GLY A 115 3.66 -0.85 21.66
CA GLY A 115 2.78 -1.48 22.66
C GLY A 115 2.55 -2.99 22.46
N TRP A 116 3.11 -3.60 21.43
CA TRP A 116 2.87 -5.00 21.05
C TRP A 116 3.95 -5.95 21.61
N PRO A 117 3.69 -7.28 21.65
CA PRO A 117 4.68 -8.25 22.12
C PRO A 117 6.01 -8.16 21.35
N ARG A 118 7.13 -8.43 22.03
CA ARG A 118 8.48 -8.38 21.44
C ARG A 118 8.63 -9.20 20.16
N SER A 119 7.95 -10.35 20.07
CA SER A 119 7.95 -11.18 18.86
C SER A 119 7.39 -10.44 17.64
N THR A 120 6.29 -9.71 17.79
CA THR A 120 5.68 -8.90 16.73
C THR A 120 6.57 -7.72 16.35
N GLN A 121 7.20 -7.08 17.34
CA GLN A 121 8.14 -5.99 17.10
C GLN A 121 9.36 -6.44 16.28
N LEU A 122 9.92 -7.61 16.62
CA LEU A 122 11.06 -8.19 15.90
C LEU A 122 10.69 -8.60 14.48
N LEU A 123 9.53 -9.24 14.28
CA LEU A 123 9.02 -9.60 12.96
C LEU A 123 8.83 -8.38 12.07
N PHE A 124 8.20 -7.33 12.58
CA PHE A 124 7.98 -6.11 11.82
C PHE A 124 9.27 -5.32 11.57
N GLY A 125 10.17 -5.26 12.56
CA GLY A 125 11.49 -4.66 12.40
C GLY A 125 12.32 -5.38 11.33
N ALA A 126 12.32 -6.71 11.33
CA ALA A 126 12.95 -7.53 10.29
C ALA A 126 12.32 -7.26 8.91
N TRP A 127 11.00 -7.09 8.84
CA TRP A 127 10.31 -6.84 7.57
C TRP A 127 10.56 -5.44 7.00
N ALA A 128 10.65 -4.43 7.87
CA ALA A 128 11.03 -3.06 7.52
C ALA A 128 12.48 -2.97 7.00
N LEU A 129 13.36 -3.88 7.43
CA LEU A 129 14.77 -3.94 7.00
C LEU A 129 14.95 -4.56 5.61
N ILE A 130 13.99 -5.33 5.08
CA ILE A 130 14.15 -6.03 3.80
C ILE A 130 14.42 -5.04 2.65
N PRO A 131 13.63 -3.96 2.45
CA PRO A 131 13.86 -3.05 1.33
C PRO A 131 15.17 -2.26 1.47
N THR A 132 15.58 -1.92 2.70
CA THR A 132 16.82 -1.18 2.94
C THR A 132 18.04 -2.09 2.73
N MET A 133 17.98 -3.34 3.19
CA MET A 133 18.99 -4.36 2.90
C MET A 133 19.07 -4.66 1.40
N GLU A 134 17.95 -4.82 0.70
CA GLU A 134 17.94 -5.06 -0.75
C GLU A 134 18.59 -3.88 -1.51
N ARG A 135 18.35 -2.64 -1.05
CA ARG A 135 18.98 -1.45 -1.63
C ARG A 135 20.47 -1.38 -1.33
N ALA A 136 20.88 -1.67 -0.09
CA ALA A 136 22.27 -1.72 0.33
C ALA A 136 23.04 -2.79 -0.46
N ILE A 137 22.47 -4.00 -0.61
CA ILE A 137 23.04 -5.07 -1.41
C ILE A 137 23.16 -4.65 -2.88
N ARG A 138 22.11 -4.06 -3.48
CA ARG A 138 22.18 -3.57 -4.87
C ARG A 138 23.23 -2.49 -5.07
N LEU A 139 23.37 -1.56 -4.13
CA LEU A 139 24.41 -0.53 -4.16
C LEU A 139 25.80 -1.14 -4.01
N SER A 140 25.94 -2.13 -3.14
CA SER A 140 27.20 -2.80 -2.87
C SER A 140 27.66 -3.71 -4.02
N MET A 141 26.74 -4.45 -4.65
CA MET A 141 27.05 -5.22 -5.87
C MET A 141 27.45 -4.31 -7.04
N LYS A 142 26.90 -3.09 -7.11
CA LYS A 142 27.31 -2.09 -8.11
C LYS A 142 28.71 -1.54 -7.83
N SER A 143 29.11 -1.39 -6.57
CA SER A 143 30.45 -0.92 -6.22
C SER A 143 31.51 -2.04 -6.29
N HIS A 144 31.12 -3.31 -6.14
CA HIS A 144 32.00 -4.48 -6.17
C HIS A 144 31.61 -5.42 -7.31
N ALA A 145 31.73 -4.93 -8.56
CA ALA A 145 31.35 -5.67 -9.77
C ALA A 145 32.26 -6.87 -10.11
N ARG A 146 33.43 -7.01 -9.47
CA ARG A 146 34.38 -8.12 -9.65
C ARG A 146 34.36 -9.03 -8.42
N ASN A 147 33.77 -10.22 -8.56
CA ASN A 147 33.87 -11.43 -7.74
C ASN A 147 33.70 -11.38 -6.20
N ASP A 148 33.70 -10.23 -5.55
CA ASP A 148 33.60 -10.10 -4.08
C ASP A 148 32.17 -9.80 -3.63
N TRP A 149 31.20 -10.49 -4.24
CA TRP A 149 29.78 -10.33 -3.92
C TRP A 149 29.47 -10.64 -2.44
N GLN A 150 30.25 -11.52 -1.81
CA GLN A 150 30.12 -11.85 -0.39
C GLN A 150 30.55 -10.67 0.49
N GLU A 151 31.68 -10.05 0.19
CA GLU A 151 32.17 -8.86 0.87
C GLU A 151 31.20 -7.69 0.68
N ALA A 152 30.66 -7.54 -0.54
CA ALA A 152 29.64 -6.56 -0.84
C ALA A 152 28.37 -6.73 0.03
N ILE A 153 27.90 -7.95 0.23
CA ILE A 153 26.74 -8.23 1.10
C ILE A 153 27.06 -7.89 2.56
N VAL A 154 28.24 -8.29 3.06
CA VAL A 154 28.66 -8.02 4.45
C VAL A 154 28.74 -6.52 4.70
N VAL A 155 29.41 -5.77 3.82
CA VAL A 155 29.52 -4.30 3.90
C VAL A 155 28.13 -3.65 3.80
N GLY A 156 27.25 -4.18 2.97
CA GLY A 156 25.86 -3.72 2.88
C GLY A 156 25.10 -3.90 4.20
N ILE A 157 25.24 -5.06 4.85
CA ILE A 157 24.59 -5.35 6.14
C ILE A 157 25.19 -4.50 7.27
N ASP A 158 26.52 -4.36 7.33
CA ASP A 158 27.18 -3.57 8.36
C ASP A 158 26.89 -2.07 8.23
N SER A 159 26.70 -1.56 7.01
CA SER A 159 26.27 -0.17 6.80
C SER A 159 24.88 0.11 7.41
N GLN A 160 23.99 -0.88 7.41
CA GLN A 160 22.64 -0.78 7.97
C GLN A 160 22.63 -0.85 9.50
N ARG A 161 23.66 -1.45 10.14
CA ARG A 161 23.77 -1.49 11.61
C ARG A 161 23.99 -0.12 12.22
N GLN A 162 24.54 0.82 11.47
CA GLN A 162 24.84 2.18 11.92
C GLN A 162 23.73 3.19 11.56
N GLU A 163 22.72 2.77 10.77
CA GLU A 163 21.65 3.67 10.39
C GLU A 163 20.71 4.01 11.58
N PRO A 164 20.28 5.27 11.71
CA PRO A 164 19.44 5.74 12.81
C PRO A 164 17.97 5.24 12.75
N VAL A 165 17.69 4.15 12.02
CA VAL A 165 16.36 3.52 11.91
C VAL A 165 15.84 3.05 13.28
N TYR A 166 16.73 2.84 14.26
CA TYR A 166 16.39 2.55 15.66
C TYR A 166 15.95 3.77 16.49
N ARG A 167 15.98 5.00 15.95
CA ARG A 167 15.31 6.14 16.61
C ARG A 167 13.81 5.94 16.43
N VAL A 168 13.21 5.28 17.42
CA VAL A 168 11.76 5.13 17.60
C VAL A 168 11.09 6.45 17.19
N PRO A 169 10.40 6.51 16.04
CA PRO A 169 9.71 7.72 15.65
C PRO A 169 8.60 7.92 16.69
N ARG A 170 8.72 8.94 17.54
CA ARG A 170 7.64 9.25 18.49
C ARG A 170 6.41 9.62 17.66
N SER A 171 5.32 8.86 17.82
CA SER A 171 4.05 9.28 17.26
C SER A 171 3.66 10.62 17.90
N ARG A 172 3.29 11.60 17.07
CA ARG A 172 2.63 12.81 17.57
C ARG A 172 1.33 12.40 18.28
N ARG A 173 0.83 13.23 19.20
CA ARG A 173 -0.50 13.00 19.79
C ARG A 173 -1.58 13.10 18.70
N PHE A 174 -2.63 12.30 18.84
CA PHE A 174 -3.78 12.36 17.94
C PHE A 174 -4.57 13.65 18.22
N GLU A 175 -4.74 14.48 17.20
CA GLU A 175 -5.41 15.78 17.34
C GLU A 175 -6.72 15.82 16.53
N GLN A 176 -7.59 16.80 16.83
CA GLN A 176 -8.89 16.94 16.17
C GLN A 176 -8.79 17.08 14.64
N HIS A 177 -7.68 17.59 14.11
CA HIS A 177 -7.45 17.64 12.66
C HIS A 177 -7.32 16.25 12.02
N ASP A 178 -7.04 15.20 12.80
CA ASP A 178 -6.92 13.81 12.34
C ASP A 178 -8.29 13.12 12.27
N LEU A 179 -9.33 13.69 12.91
CA LEU A 179 -10.70 13.17 12.86
C LEU A 179 -11.33 13.37 11.49
N VAL A 180 -10.99 14.46 10.79
CA VAL A 180 -11.57 14.80 9.49
C VAL A 180 -11.17 13.79 8.40
N PRO A 181 -9.87 13.47 8.17
CA PRO A 181 -9.51 12.43 7.22
C PRO A 181 -10.09 11.07 7.64
N LEU A 182 -10.24 10.80 8.94
CA LEU A 182 -10.85 9.57 9.43
C LEU A 182 -12.36 9.52 9.14
N ALA A 183 -13.09 10.62 9.27
CA ALA A 183 -14.50 10.72 8.93
C ALA A 183 -14.73 10.54 7.42
N VAL A 184 -13.91 11.18 6.58
CA VAL A 184 -13.97 11.00 5.12
C VAL A 184 -13.66 9.54 4.75
N LEU A 185 -12.69 8.91 5.41
CA LEU A 185 -12.36 7.50 5.21
C LEU A 185 -13.55 6.61 5.57
N THR A 186 -14.17 6.82 6.73
CA THR A 186 -15.36 6.08 7.17
C THR A 186 -16.53 6.26 6.20
N GLY A 187 -16.72 7.48 5.68
CA GLY A 187 -17.74 7.75 4.66
C GLY A 187 -17.49 6.99 3.35
N CYS A 188 -16.24 6.99 2.85
CA CYS A 188 -15.87 6.23 1.65
C CYS A 188 -16.00 4.72 1.87
N PHE A 189 -15.65 4.24 3.06
CA PHE A 189 -15.81 2.84 3.46
C PHE A 189 -17.29 2.45 3.50
N GLY A 190 -18.14 3.26 4.12
CA GLY A 190 -19.59 3.04 4.16
C GLY A 190 -20.23 3.04 2.77
N ALA A 191 -19.82 3.96 1.89
CA ALA A 191 -20.32 3.99 0.51
C ALA A 191 -19.93 2.73 -0.29
N THR A 192 -18.80 2.10 0.06
CA THR A 192 -18.40 0.82 -0.52
C THR A 192 -19.39 -0.28 -0.20
N TYR A 193 -19.85 -0.38 1.06
CA TYR A 193 -20.95 -1.30 1.42
C TYR A 193 -22.26 -0.98 0.71
N GLY A 194 -22.52 0.30 0.41
CA GLY A 194 -23.69 0.73 -0.35
C GLY A 194 -23.64 0.39 -1.85
N GLY A 195 -22.59 -0.29 -2.33
CA GLY A 195 -22.45 -0.71 -3.73
C GLY A 195 -21.61 0.23 -4.61
N TRP A 196 -20.88 1.19 -4.01
CA TRP A 196 -20.09 2.19 -4.74
C TRP A 196 -18.58 2.01 -4.49
N PRO A 197 -17.96 0.89 -4.94
CA PRO A 197 -16.55 0.59 -4.65
C PRO A 197 -15.56 1.59 -5.27
N LEU A 198 -15.97 2.34 -6.29
CA LEU A 198 -15.13 3.37 -6.90
C LEU A 198 -14.86 4.55 -5.96
N LEU A 199 -15.78 4.87 -5.04
CA LEU A 199 -15.59 5.96 -4.07
C LEU A 199 -14.44 5.66 -3.11
N TRP A 200 -14.21 4.38 -2.79
CA TRP A 200 -13.04 3.95 -2.03
C TRP A 200 -11.72 4.34 -2.70
N LEU A 201 -11.64 4.15 -4.02
CA LEU A 201 -10.45 4.47 -4.80
C LEU A 201 -10.19 5.98 -4.91
N LEU A 202 -11.22 6.81 -4.67
CA LEU A 202 -11.11 8.26 -4.68
C LEU A 202 -10.68 8.84 -3.33
N TYR A 203 -10.80 8.09 -2.22
CA TYR A 203 -10.45 8.57 -0.88
C TYR A 203 -9.08 9.27 -0.78
N PRO A 204 -7.99 8.72 -1.37
CA PRO A 204 -6.69 9.38 -1.33
C PRO A 204 -6.60 10.74 -2.02
N TYR A 205 -7.51 11.00 -2.93
CA TYR A 205 -7.58 12.24 -3.69
C TYR A 205 -8.50 13.26 -3.02
N LEU A 206 -9.58 12.79 -2.38
CA LEU A 206 -10.53 13.64 -1.63
C LEU A 206 -9.90 14.31 -0.42
N THR A 207 -8.88 13.68 0.15
CA THR A 207 -8.20 14.15 1.35
C THR A 207 -6.90 14.92 1.06
N LYS A 208 -6.68 15.37 -0.20
CA LYS A 208 -5.59 16.28 -0.57
C LYS A 208 -5.76 17.63 0.14
N GLY A 209 -4.65 18.33 0.40
CA GLY A 209 -4.47 19.47 1.32
C GLY A 209 -5.54 20.58 1.42
N GLY A 210 -6.48 20.68 0.47
CA GLY A 210 -7.58 21.65 0.52
C GLY A 210 -8.56 21.49 1.69
N MET A 211 -8.90 20.28 2.14
CA MET A 211 -9.83 20.13 3.29
C MET A 211 -9.19 20.55 4.61
N ARG A 212 -7.90 20.25 4.79
CA ARG A 212 -7.15 20.66 5.98
C ARG A 212 -6.97 22.17 6.02
N ASP A 213 -6.61 22.79 4.90
CA ASP A 213 -6.47 24.25 4.82
C ASP A 213 -7.83 24.97 4.97
N ALA A 214 -8.92 24.43 4.39
CA ALA A 214 -10.26 24.96 4.59
C ALA A 214 -10.70 24.93 6.06
N LEU A 215 -10.36 23.88 6.81
CA LEU A 215 -10.63 23.79 8.24
C LEU A 215 -9.79 24.76 9.08
N VAL A 216 -8.53 25.02 8.71
CA VAL A 216 -7.72 26.07 9.35
C VAL A 216 -8.35 27.45 9.10
N ILE A 217 -8.82 27.71 7.88
CA ILE A 217 -9.50 28.97 7.51
C ILE A 217 -10.82 29.13 8.28
N ILE A 218 -11.66 28.10 8.34
CA ILE A 218 -12.95 28.12 9.06
C ILE A 218 -12.71 28.37 10.57
N ARG A 219 -11.71 27.71 11.16
CA ARG A 219 -11.37 27.86 12.59
C ARG A 219 -10.75 29.22 12.92
N GLY A 220 -10.07 29.84 11.95
CA GLY A 220 -9.61 31.23 12.03
C GLY A 220 -10.75 32.24 12.00
N TYR A 221 -11.86 31.92 11.32
CA TYR A 221 -13.07 32.74 11.30
C TYR A 221 -13.91 32.64 12.58
N THR A 222 -13.92 31.48 13.25
CA THR A 222 -14.72 31.28 14.48
C THR A 222 -14.09 31.84 15.76
N ARG A 223 -12.84 32.34 15.67
CA ARG A 223 -12.11 32.97 16.80
C ARG A 223 -12.01 34.50 16.69
N ARG A 224 -12.67 35.10 15.71
CA ARG A 224 -13.00 36.53 15.67
C ARG A 224 -14.47 36.71 16.03
#